data_AF-A0A0Q7Q6L6-F1
#
_entry.id   AF-A0A0Q7Q6L6-F1
#
_cell.length_a   1.000
_cell.length_b   1.000
_cell.length_c   1.000
_cell.angle_alpha   90.00
_cell.angle_beta   90.00
_cell.angle_gamma   90.00
#
_symmetry.space_group_name_H-M   'P 1'
#
loop_
_entity.id
_entity.type
_entity.pdbx_description
1 polymer ?
#
loop_
_entity_poly.entity_id
_entity_poly.type
_entity_poly.pdbx_seq_one_letter_code
_entity_poly.pdbx_strand_id
1 'polypeptide(L)' 'MSDTSSDKNEAIQFVVNRVGAYQDGAPEGTVEAELRKGLEEADLTLDDEQVTKLADAIEANDGTVDAASVLG' A
#
# COMPACT_ATOMS: atom_id res chain seq x y z
N MET A 1 7.69 -23.53 -4.65
CA MET A 1 6.68 -22.61 -5.19
C MET A 1 6.15 -21.78 -4.03
N SER A 2 6.95 -20.81 -3.56
CA SER A 2 6.55 -19.84 -2.53
C SER A 2 7.17 -18.45 -2.77
N ASP A 3 8.14 -18.32 -3.68
CA ASP A 3 8.85 -17.06 -3.91
C ASP A 3 7.94 -15.97 -4.50
N THR A 4 7.10 -16.29 -5.49
CA THR A 4 6.28 -15.27 -6.17
C THR A 4 5.28 -14.53 -5.25
N SER A 5 4.70 -15.22 -4.26
CA SER A 5 3.80 -14.59 -3.30
C SER A 5 4.56 -13.72 -2.29
N SER A 6 5.76 -14.15 -1.90
CA SER A 6 6.65 -13.36 -1.04
C SER A 6 7.14 -12.10 -1.76
N ASP A 7 7.58 -12.25 -3.01
CA ASP A 7 8.09 -11.17 -3.85
C ASP A 7 7.01 -10.13 -4.13
N LYS A 8 5.76 -10.57 -4.41
CA LYS A 8 4.62 -9.67 -4.59
C LYS A 8 4.32 -8.89 -3.31
N ASN A 9 4.29 -9.56 -2.15
CA ASN A 9 4.01 -8.91 -0.87
C ASN A 9 5.11 -7.90 -0.50
N GLU A 10 6.37 -8.22 -0.76
CA GLU A 10 7.49 -7.31 -0.53
C GLU A 10 7.42 -6.07 -1.43
N ALA A 11 7.04 -6.25 -2.71
CA ALA A 11 6.84 -5.14 -3.63
C ALA A 11 5.66 -4.24 -3.22
N ILE A 12 4.54 -4.81 -2.76
CA ILE A 12 3.42 -4.04 -2.20
C ILE A 12 3.88 -3.30 -0.94
N GLN A 13 4.63 -3.96 -0.06
CA GLN A 13 5.14 -3.34 1.17
C GLN A 13 6.05 -2.15 0.87
N PHE A 14 6.86 -2.21 -0.19
CA PHE A 14 7.67 -1.09 -0.62
C PHE A 14 6.82 0.14 -1.02
N VAL A 15 5.71 -0.07 -1.73
CA VAL A 15 4.76 0.99 -2.08
C VAL A 15 4.10 1.57 -0.83
N VAL A 16 3.63 0.72 0.08
CA VAL A 16 3.02 1.14 1.36
C VAL A 16 3.98 1.99 2.17
N ASN A 17 5.23 1.57 2.32
CA ASN A 17 6.26 2.34 3.03
C ASN A 17 6.52 3.69 2.38
N ARG A 18 6.53 3.76 1.04
CA ARG A 18 6.71 5.01 0.30
C ARG A 18 5.56 5.98 0.58
N VAL A 19 4.31 5.51 0.49
CA VAL A 19 3.12 6.35 0.69
C VAL A 19 3.01 6.79 2.16
N GLY A 20 3.21 5.88 3.11
CA GLY A 20 3.22 6.20 4.54
C GLY A 20 4.28 7.24 4.91
N ALA A 21 5.49 7.17 4.34
CA ALA A 21 6.53 8.16 4.60
C ALA A 21 6.16 9.60 4.16
N TYR A 22 5.22 9.77 3.21
CA TYR A 22 4.83 11.08 2.67
C TYR A 22 3.50 11.61 3.24
N GLN A 23 2.75 10.82 3.99
CA GLN A 23 1.44 11.24 4.49
C GLN A 23 1.53 12.37 5.53
N ASP A 24 2.69 12.57 6.17
CA ASP A 24 2.91 13.62 7.16
C ASP A 24 2.88 14.98 6.44
N GLY A 25 1.69 15.57 6.38
CA GLY A 25 1.40 16.80 5.63
C GLY A 25 0.67 16.59 4.29
N ALA A 26 0.31 15.37 3.91
CA ALA A 26 -0.50 15.13 2.72
C ALA A 26 -1.99 15.50 2.99
N PRO A 27 -2.69 16.13 2.03
CA PRO A 27 -4.13 16.37 2.15
C PRO A 27 -4.92 15.05 2.32
N GLU A 28 -6.00 15.11 3.11
CA GLU A 28 -6.92 13.97 3.31
C GLU A 28 -7.39 13.39 1.96
N GLY A 29 -7.41 12.05 1.83
CA GLY A 29 -7.81 11.36 0.61
C GLY A 29 -6.74 11.26 -0.49
N THR A 30 -5.51 11.72 -0.25
CA THR A 30 -4.39 11.55 -1.21
C THR A 30 -3.69 10.20 -1.10
N VAL A 31 -3.82 9.51 0.04
CA VAL A 31 -3.18 8.22 0.29
C VAL A 31 -3.60 7.17 -0.74
N GLU A 32 -4.91 7.04 -1.01
CA GLU A 32 -5.41 6.06 -1.98
C GLU A 32 -4.89 6.32 -3.40
N ALA A 33 -4.87 7.58 -3.84
CA ALA A 33 -4.39 7.96 -5.17
C ALA A 33 -2.89 7.65 -5.34
N GLU A 34 -2.07 7.98 -4.33
CA GLU A 34 -0.64 7.68 -4.34
C GLU A 34 -0.36 6.18 -4.25
N LEU A 35 -1.20 5.42 -3.54
CA LEU A 35 -1.12 3.96 -3.51
C LEU A 35 -1.36 3.35 -4.88
N ARG A 36 -2.45 3.76 -5.56
CA ARG A 36 -2.80 3.29 -6.91
C ARG A 36 -1.68 3.57 -7.90
N LYS A 37 -1.15 4.79 -7.87
CA LYS A 37 -0.02 5.19 -8.71
C LYS A 37 1.23 4.36 -8.42
N GLY A 38 1.57 4.15 -7.16
CA GLY A 38 2.74 3.35 -6.77
C GLY A 38 2.62 1.88 -7.19
N LEU A 39 1.42 1.31 -7.11
CA LEU A 39 1.13 -0.05 -7.58
C LEU A 39 1.26 -0.14 -9.11
N GLU A 40 0.72 0.83 -9.85
CA GLU A 40 0.86 0.90 -11.31
C GLU A 40 2.33 1.02 -11.75
N GLU A 41 3.11 1.89 -11.11
CA GLU A 41 4.55 2.06 -11.37
C GLU A 41 5.36 0.77 -11.11
N ALA A 42 4.86 -0.10 -10.23
CA ALA A 42 5.48 -1.37 -9.86
C ALA A 42 4.91 -2.58 -10.63
N ASP A 43 4.00 -2.37 -11.59
CA ASP A 43 3.27 -3.43 -12.32
C ASP A 43 2.53 -4.40 -11.37
N LEU A 44 2.02 -3.86 -10.25
CA LEU A 44 1.28 -4.61 -9.24
C LEU A 44 -0.23 -4.36 -9.39
N THR A 45 -0.98 -5.44 -9.50
CA THR A 45 -2.45 -5.37 -9.50
C THR A 45 -3.00 -5.79 -8.14
N LEU A 46 -3.79 -4.88 -7.55
CA LEU A 46 -4.72 -5.10 -6.44
C LEU A 46 -6.11 -4.66 -6.90
N ASP A 47 -7.15 -5.27 -6.34
CA ASP A 47 -8.52 -4.79 -6.56
C ASP A 47 -8.81 -3.52 -5.74
N ASP A 48 -9.93 -2.86 -6.06
CA ASP A 48 -10.31 -1.61 -5.40
C ASP A 48 -10.49 -1.77 -3.88
N GLU A 49 -11.02 -2.91 -3.42
CA GLU A 49 -11.24 -3.17 -1.99
C GLU A 49 -9.91 -3.30 -1.25
N GLN A 50 -8.94 -4.00 -1.83
CA GLN A 50 -7.60 -4.15 -1.30
C GLN A 50 -6.86 -2.81 -1.22
N VAL A 51 -6.99 -1.97 -2.25
CA VAL A 51 -6.40 -0.64 -2.27
C VAL A 51 -7.01 0.25 -1.18
N THR A 52 -8.34 0.27 -1.05
CA THR A 52 -9.02 1.04 0.01
C THR A 52 -8.62 0.55 1.40
N LYS A 53 -8.56 -0.78 1.64
CA LYS A 53 -8.10 -1.32 2.94
C LYS A 53 -6.69 -0.88 3.31
N LEU A 54 -5.77 -0.86 2.34
CA LEU A 54 -4.40 -0.40 2.59
C LEU A 54 -4.35 1.10 2.86
N ALA A 55 -5.14 1.91 2.13
CA ALA A 55 -5.23 3.33 2.35
C ALA A 55 -5.76 3.66 3.75
N ASP A 56 -6.89 3.05 4.14
CA ASP A 56 -7.47 3.20 5.47
C ASP A 56 -6.49 2.80 6.58
N ALA A 57 -5.76 1.69 6.38
CA ALA A 57 -4.76 1.24 7.35
C ALA A 57 -3.59 2.22 7.49
N ILE A 58 -3.13 2.81 6.39
CA ILE A 58 -2.04 3.80 6.37
C ILE A 58 -2.48 5.05 7.11
N GLU A 59 -3.67 5.57 6.80
CA GLU A 59 -4.23 6.75 7.46
C GLU A 59 -4.47 6.51 8.96
N ALA A 60 -4.91 5.31 9.36
CA ALA A 60 -5.20 4.99 10.75
C ALA A 60 -3.95 4.73 11.63
N ASN A 61 -2.81 4.34 11.05
CA ASN A 61 -1.61 3.93 11.80
C ASN A 61 -0.41 4.87 11.61
N ASP A 62 -0.66 6.13 11.21
CA ASP A 62 0.40 7.07 10.84
C ASP A 62 1.41 6.40 9.89
N GLY A 63 0.90 5.64 8.91
CA GLY A 63 1.61 4.98 7.79
C GLY A 63 2.61 3.89 8.16
N THR A 64 2.58 3.41 9.40
CA THR A 64 3.29 2.18 9.77
C THR A 64 2.34 1.00 9.59
N VAL A 65 2.36 0.37 8.40
CA VAL A 65 1.43 -0.71 8.03
C VAL A 65 2.18 -1.92 7.47
N ASP A 66 1.77 -3.12 7.88
CA ASP A 66 2.14 -4.37 7.23
C ASP A 66 1.08 -4.78 6.20
N ALA A 67 1.43 -4.69 4.92
CA ALA A 67 0.53 -4.97 3.81
C ALA A 67 0.02 -6.42 3.82
N ALA A 68 0.87 -7.38 4.21
CA ALA A 68 0.49 -8.78 4.23
C ALA A 68 -0.58 -9.06 5.28
N SER A 69 -0.50 -8.38 6.43
CA SER A 69 -1.51 -8.47 7.50
C SER A 69 -2.84 -7.81 7.13
N VAL A 70 -2.83 -6.75 6.32
CA VAL A 70 -4.06 -6.06 5.88
C VAL A 70 -4.79 -6.80 4.76
N LEU A 71 -4.03 -7.46 3.88
CA LEU A 71 -4.57 -8.19 2.72
C LEU A 71 -4.93 -9.67 3.04
N GLY A 72 -4.57 -10.17 4.22
CA GLY A 72 -4.72 -11.56 4.66
C GLY A 72 -5.96 -11.86 5.51
#